data_AF-A0A4Q3JHR0-F1
#
_entry.id   AF-A0A4Q3JHR0-F1
#
_cell.length_a   1.000
_cell.length_b   1.000
_cell.length_c   1.000
_cell.angle_alpha   90.00
_cell.angle_beta   90.00
_cell.angle_gamma   90.00
#
_symmetry.space_group_name_H-M   'P 1'
#
loop_
_entity.id
_entity.type
_entity.pdbx_description
1 polymer ?
#
loop_
_entity_poly.entity_id
_entity_poly.type
_entity_poly.pdbx_seq_one_letter_code
_entity_poly.pdbx_strand_id
1 'polypeptide(L)'
;MTVIGTNIASLRAGNASNKASAMLGSAMERLSTGKRINSAKDDAAGLAIASSMTSTIRGMNQAVRNANDGISLAQTAEGALSEVTNMLQRVRELAVQSASGTYSDGDRANLQKEVTQLTSQISDIVTNTKYNGVALFSRTAEKTTSLQVGSNAGDKVDIKIAALGFNAILGSSDYVAASSDYAAASSDYAAASSD
;
A
#
# COMPACT_ATOMS: atom_id res chain seq x y z
N MET A 1 59.32 61.73 -7.41
CA MET A 1 59.18 61.15 -8.76
C MET A 1 57.70 61.01 -9.09
N THR A 2 57.20 61.79 -10.04
CA THR A 2 55.87 61.61 -10.64
C THR A 2 56.03 60.70 -11.86
N VAL A 3 55.56 59.46 -11.76
CA VAL A 3 55.62 58.49 -12.87
C VAL A 3 54.41 58.76 -13.78
N ILE A 4 54.65 59.24 -15.01
CA ILE A 4 53.59 59.64 -15.96
C ILE A 4 53.06 58.43 -16.76
N GLY A 5 53.89 57.39 -16.95
CA GLY A 5 53.52 56.19 -17.72
C GLY A 5 52.65 55.17 -16.99
N THR A 6 52.53 55.25 -15.66
CA THR A 6 51.75 54.28 -14.86
C THR A 6 50.98 55.03 -13.77
N ASN A 7 49.72 55.37 -14.04
CA ASN A 7 48.86 56.04 -13.07
C ASN A 7 48.32 55.05 -12.03
N ILE A 8 49.03 54.92 -10.92
CA ILE A 8 48.69 53.99 -9.83
C ILE A 8 47.32 54.32 -9.20
N ALA A 9 46.94 55.60 -9.12
CA ALA A 9 45.64 56.00 -8.58
C ALA A 9 44.48 55.54 -9.48
N SER A 10 44.63 55.69 -10.80
CA SER A 10 43.67 55.18 -11.79
C SER A 10 43.59 53.65 -11.78
N LEU A 11 44.71 52.93 -11.68
CA LEU A 11 44.73 51.47 -11.57
C LEU A 11 44.03 50.97 -10.29
N ARG A 12 44.23 51.64 -9.16
CA ARG A 12 43.52 51.32 -7.91
C ARG A 12 42.01 51.58 -8.03
N ALA A 13 41.61 52.69 -8.62
CA ALA A 13 40.20 53.01 -8.87
C ALA A 13 39.55 51.99 -9.83
N GLY A 14 40.24 51.60 -10.90
CA GLY A 14 39.78 50.56 -11.84
C GLY A 14 39.61 49.19 -11.17
N ASN A 15 40.58 48.76 -10.36
CA ASN A 15 40.48 47.51 -9.59
C ASN A 15 39.33 47.55 -8.56
N ALA A 16 39.13 48.68 -7.88
CA ALA A 16 38.01 48.86 -6.95
C ALA A 16 36.65 48.83 -7.67
N SER A 17 36.54 49.47 -8.83
CA SER A 17 35.33 49.43 -9.67
C SER A 17 35.01 48.01 -10.16
N ASN A 18 36.00 47.26 -10.62
CA ASN A 18 35.82 45.85 -11.01
C ASN A 18 35.32 44.99 -9.85
N LYS A 19 35.87 45.19 -8.63
CA LYS A 19 35.40 44.51 -7.42
C LYS A 19 33.96 44.88 -7.07
N ALA A 20 33.59 46.16 -7.18
CA ALA A 20 32.23 46.64 -6.92
C ALA A 20 31.22 46.05 -7.93
N SER A 21 31.56 46.01 -9.22
CA SER A 21 30.72 45.37 -10.24
C SER A 21 30.54 43.87 -9.99
N ALA A 22 31.58 43.17 -9.56
CA ALA A 22 31.48 41.75 -9.20
C ALA A 22 30.58 41.51 -7.97
N MET A 23 30.68 42.37 -6.95
CA MET A 23 29.81 42.32 -5.78
C MET A 23 28.35 42.62 -6.13
N LEU A 24 28.10 43.61 -7.00
CA LEU A 24 26.76 43.92 -7.51
C LEU A 24 26.17 42.73 -8.27
N GLY A 25 26.95 42.09 -9.14
CA GLY A 25 26.52 40.89 -9.88
C GLY A 25 26.05 39.78 -8.94
N SER A 26 26.82 39.48 -7.89
CA SER A 26 26.44 38.48 -6.87
C SER A 26 25.19 38.90 -6.08
N ALA A 27 25.06 40.18 -5.73
CA ALA A 27 23.87 40.68 -5.04
C ALA A 27 22.61 40.58 -5.91
N MET A 28 22.72 40.88 -7.22
CA MET A 28 21.62 40.72 -8.17
C MET A 28 21.26 39.24 -8.38
N GLU A 29 22.24 38.34 -8.41
CA GLU A 29 21.98 36.89 -8.50
C GLU A 29 21.21 36.39 -7.27
N ARG A 30 21.65 36.77 -6.05
CA ARG A 30 20.95 36.41 -4.81
C ARG A 30 19.56 37.02 -4.72
N LEU A 31 19.38 38.25 -5.21
CA LEU A 31 18.07 38.90 -5.26
C LEU A 31 17.13 38.17 -6.24
N SER A 32 17.63 37.81 -7.42
CA SER A 32 16.84 37.13 -8.44
C SER A 32 16.45 35.70 -8.05
N THR A 33 17.32 34.98 -7.35
CA THR A 33 17.03 33.60 -6.90
C THR A 33 16.33 33.55 -5.55
N GLY A 34 16.39 34.63 -4.77
CA GLY A 34 15.96 34.67 -3.37
C GLY A 34 16.80 33.79 -2.44
N LYS A 35 17.91 33.22 -2.92
CA LYS A 35 18.76 32.30 -2.15
C LYS A 35 20.06 32.98 -1.79
N ARG A 36 20.45 32.81 -0.52
CA ARG A 36 21.76 33.30 -0.03
C ARG A 36 22.94 32.50 -0.59
N ILE A 37 22.74 31.20 -0.82
CA ILE A 37 23.74 30.28 -1.36
C ILE A 37 23.26 29.84 -2.75
N ASN A 38 23.91 30.35 -3.80
CA ASN A 38 23.62 29.99 -5.19
C ASN A 38 24.64 29.01 -5.76
N SER A 39 25.89 29.07 -5.30
CA SER A 39 26.97 28.22 -5.78
C SER A 39 27.80 27.60 -4.64
N ALA A 40 28.53 26.53 -4.94
CA ALA A 40 29.48 25.92 -3.99
C ALA A 40 30.64 26.85 -3.62
N LYS A 41 30.87 27.91 -4.40
CA LYS A 41 31.90 28.93 -4.13
C LYS A 41 31.48 29.88 -3.01
N ASP A 42 30.17 30.05 -2.79
CA ASP A 42 29.64 30.91 -1.73
C ASP A 42 29.74 30.23 -0.36
N ASP A 43 29.32 28.97 -0.26
CA ASP A 43 29.37 28.15 0.94
C ASP A 43 29.19 26.66 0.58
N ALA A 44 30.31 25.92 0.52
CA ALA A 44 30.28 24.50 0.17
C ALA A 44 29.56 23.63 1.22
N ALA A 45 29.72 23.95 2.50
CA ALA A 45 29.10 23.18 3.59
C ALA A 45 27.60 23.47 3.67
N GLY A 46 27.19 24.74 3.57
CA GLY A 46 25.80 25.16 3.53
C GLY A 46 25.07 24.62 2.31
N LEU A 47 25.71 24.59 1.13
CA LEU A 47 25.14 23.96 -0.06
C LEU A 47 24.98 22.45 0.10
N ALA A 48 25.96 21.76 0.71
CA ALA A 48 25.88 20.33 0.96
C ALA A 48 24.71 19.96 1.89
N ILE A 49 24.55 20.70 3.00
CA ILE A 49 23.43 20.51 3.92
C ILE A 49 22.10 20.81 3.22
N ALA A 50 21.99 21.93 2.50
CA ALA A 50 20.77 22.28 1.78
C ALA A 50 20.40 21.25 0.70
N SER A 51 21.40 20.69 0.00
CA SER A 51 21.20 19.62 -0.99
C SER A 51 20.72 18.33 -0.32
N SER A 52 21.32 17.95 0.82
CA SER A 52 20.88 16.81 1.61
C SER A 52 19.43 16.98 2.07
N MET A 53 19.09 18.14 2.64
CA MET A 53 17.71 18.44 3.07
C MET A 53 16.74 18.44 1.88
N THR A 54 17.16 18.96 0.72
CA THR A 54 16.34 18.92 -0.51
C THR A 54 16.10 17.48 -0.96
N SER A 55 17.10 16.62 -0.87
CA SER A 55 16.95 15.18 -1.14
C SER A 55 15.95 14.53 -0.19
N THR A 56 16.08 14.79 1.11
CA THR A 56 15.15 14.32 2.14
C THR A 56 13.72 14.81 1.87
N ILE A 57 13.52 16.08 1.52
CA ILE A 57 12.20 16.65 1.19
C ILE A 57 11.59 15.93 -0.03
N ARG A 58 12.39 15.70 -1.09
CA ARG A 58 11.91 14.94 -2.26
C ARG A 58 11.55 13.50 -1.90
N GLY A 59 12.36 12.86 -1.07
CA GLY A 59 12.10 11.54 -0.53
C GLY A 59 10.79 11.48 0.26
N MET A 60 10.59 12.42 1.19
CA MET A 60 9.35 12.53 1.98
C MET A 60 8.13 12.78 1.10
N ASN A 61 8.22 13.64 0.08
CA ASN A 61 7.12 13.88 -0.85
C ASN A 61 6.71 12.61 -1.62
N GLN A 62 7.66 11.75 -1.98
CA GLN A 62 7.34 10.45 -2.56
C GLN A 62 6.76 9.50 -1.52
N ALA A 63 7.28 9.51 -0.30
CA ALA A 63 6.77 8.70 0.81
C ALA A 63 5.31 9.04 1.14
N VAL A 64 4.90 10.30 1.10
CA VAL A 64 3.49 10.71 1.26
C VAL A 64 2.61 10.11 0.15
N ARG A 65 3.09 10.11 -1.10
CA ARG A 65 2.35 9.45 -2.20
C ARG A 65 2.22 7.95 -1.96
N ASN A 66 3.32 7.28 -1.59
CA ASN A 66 3.29 5.85 -1.27
C ASN A 66 2.33 5.56 -0.09
N ALA A 67 2.29 6.41 0.94
CA ALA A 67 1.37 6.25 2.06
C ALA A 67 -0.10 6.36 1.61
N ASN A 68 -0.43 7.30 0.71
CA ASN A 68 -1.77 7.41 0.14
C ASN A 68 -2.16 6.20 -0.71
N ASP A 69 -1.21 5.60 -1.44
CA ASP A 69 -1.44 4.34 -2.16
C ASP A 69 -1.71 3.19 -1.16
N GLY A 70 -1.01 3.17 -0.03
CA GLY A 70 -1.26 2.24 1.07
C GLY A 70 -2.64 2.38 1.69
N ILE A 71 -3.10 3.61 1.92
CA ILE A 71 -4.45 3.90 2.39
C ILE A 71 -5.48 3.38 1.39
N SER A 72 -5.29 3.67 0.10
CA SER A 72 -6.19 3.22 -0.96
C SER A 72 -6.24 1.69 -1.08
N LEU A 73 -5.09 1.03 -0.93
CA LEU A 73 -4.98 -0.43 -0.87
C LEU A 73 -5.76 -0.99 0.32
N ALA A 74 -5.57 -0.42 1.51
CA ALA A 74 -6.25 -0.85 2.72
C ALA A 74 -7.77 -0.67 2.63
N GLN A 75 -8.25 0.46 2.09
CA GLN A 75 -9.68 0.72 1.88
C GLN A 75 -10.29 -0.27 0.88
N THR A 76 -9.57 -0.61 -0.20
CA THR A 76 -10.02 -1.61 -1.16
C THR A 76 -10.14 -2.99 -0.50
N ALA A 77 -9.16 -3.34 0.34
CA ALA A 77 -9.20 -4.57 1.11
C ALA A 77 -10.37 -4.58 2.12
N GLU A 78 -10.60 -3.47 2.82
CA GLU A 78 -11.68 -3.32 3.79
C GLU A 78 -13.06 -3.46 3.14
N GLY A 79 -13.29 -2.81 1.99
CA GLY A 79 -14.54 -2.94 1.24
C GLY A 79 -14.81 -4.39 0.80
N ALA A 80 -13.80 -5.09 0.29
CA ALA A 80 -13.94 -6.50 -0.07
C ALA A 80 -14.23 -7.40 1.15
N LEU A 81 -13.58 -7.13 2.29
CA LEU A 81 -13.82 -7.88 3.54
C LEU A 81 -15.18 -7.59 4.16
N SER A 82 -15.71 -6.38 3.99
CA SER A 82 -17.08 -6.05 4.41
C SER A 82 -18.09 -6.95 3.70
N GLU A 83 -17.92 -7.15 2.40
CA GLU A 83 -18.79 -8.01 1.60
C GLU A 83 -18.65 -9.50 1.93
N VAL A 84 -17.43 -9.94 2.20
CA VAL A 84 -17.21 -11.28 2.75
C VAL A 84 -17.90 -11.44 4.11
N THR A 85 -17.86 -10.43 4.97
CA THR A 85 -18.51 -10.45 6.29
C THR A 85 -20.03 -10.54 6.16
N ASN A 86 -20.64 -9.76 5.28
CA ASN A 86 -22.08 -9.80 5.00
C ASN A 86 -22.53 -11.19 4.51
N MET A 87 -21.79 -11.80 3.58
CA MET A 87 -22.08 -13.15 3.10
C MET A 87 -21.91 -14.22 4.18
N LEU A 88 -20.89 -14.10 5.05
CA LEU A 88 -20.70 -15.03 6.16
C LEU A 88 -21.80 -14.92 7.21
N GLN A 89 -22.31 -13.71 7.48
CA GLN A 89 -23.48 -13.53 8.34
C GLN A 89 -24.70 -14.23 7.73
N ARG A 90 -24.93 -14.10 6.42
CA ARG A 90 -25.99 -14.83 5.72
C ARG A 90 -25.82 -16.35 5.81
N VAL A 91 -24.60 -16.87 5.61
CA VAL A 91 -24.31 -18.30 5.80
C VAL A 91 -24.62 -18.76 7.22
N ARG A 92 -24.30 -17.94 8.23
CA ARG A 92 -24.64 -18.24 9.63
C ARG A 92 -26.16 -18.27 9.86
N GLU A 93 -26.91 -17.35 9.29
CA GLU A 93 -28.38 -17.36 9.36
C GLU A 93 -28.95 -18.64 8.76
N LEU A 94 -28.49 -19.03 7.56
CA LEU A 94 -28.92 -20.26 6.88
C LEU A 94 -28.55 -21.51 7.71
N ALA A 95 -27.38 -21.50 8.36
CA ALA A 95 -26.97 -22.60 9.23
C ALA A 95 -27.91 -22.74 10.43
N VAL A 96 -28.23 -21.65 11.13
CA VAL A 96 -29.20 -21.65 12.25
C VAL A 96 -30.60 -22.05 11.77
N GLN A 97 -31.02 -21.59 10.60
CA GLN A 97 -32.29 -21.97 9.99
C GLN A 97 -32.35 -23.47 9.69
N SER A 98 -31.29 -24.03 9.10
CA SER A 98 -31.21 -25.47 8.78
C SER A 98 -31.18 -26.38 10.02
N ALA A 99 -30.70 -25.86 11.15
CA ALA A 99 -30.67 -26.57 12.43
C ALA A 99 -32.05 -26.70 13.08
N SER A 100 -33.04 -25.89 12.68
CA SER A 100 -34.42 -26.05 13.16
C SER A 100 -35.06 -27.33 12.61
N GLY A 101 -35.61 -28.16 13.48
CA GLY A 101 -36.28 -29.43 13.12
C GLY A 101 -37.62 -29.28 12.38
N THR A 102 -38.05 -28.06 12.09
CA THR A 102 -39.31 -27.75 11.40
C THR A 102 -39.20 -27.77 9.87
N TYR A 103 -37.99 -27.86 9.32
CA TYR A 103 -37.74 -27.86 7.88
C TYR A 103 -37.63 -29.29 7.33
N SER A 104 -38.16 -29.52 6.13
CA SER A 104 -38.00 -30.81 5.45
C SER A 104 -36.56 -30.98 4.94
N ASP A 105 -36.17 -32.22 4.64
CA ASP A 105 -34.86 -32.50 4.04
C ASP A 105 -34.69 -31.84 2.66
N GLY A 106 -35.80 -31.67 1.92
CA GLY A 106 -35.80 -30.92 0.66
C GLY A 106 -35.50 -29.43 0.83
N ASP A 107 -36.02 -28.81 1.89
CA ASP A 107 -35.73 -27.41 2.23
C ASP A 107 -34.28 -27.25 2.67
N ARG A 108 -33.77 -28.18 3.49
CA ARG A 108 -32.37 -28.24 3.90
C ARG A 108 -31.42 -28.36 2.70
N ALA A 109 -31.77 -29.17 1.71
CA ALA A 109 -31.00 -29.30 0.48
C ALA A 109 -30.94 -27.98 -0.32
N ASN A 110 -32.02 -27.19 -0.32
CA ASN A 110 -32.04 -25.89 -0.99
C ASN A 110 -31.23 -24.84 -0.23
N LEU A 111 -31.32 -24.79 1.11
CA LEU A 111 -30.48 -23.93 1.94
C LEU A 111 -28.98 -24.25 1.75
N GLN A 112 -28.63 -25.53 1.62
CA GLN A 112 -27.25 -25.96 1.35
C GLN A 112 -26.73 -25.47 -0.02
N LYS A 113 -27.60 -25.40 -1.04
CA LYS A 113 -27.22 -24.82 -2.34
C LYS A 113 -26.91 -23.32 -2.22
N GLU A 114 -27.69 -22.57 -1.44
CA GLU A 114 -27.43 -21.15 -1.18
C GLU A 114 -26.09 -20.96 -0.44
N VAL A 115 -25.84 -21.75 0.60
CA VAL A 115 -24.55 -21.75 1.31
C VAL A 115 -23.39 -22.07 0.37
N THR A 116 -23.55 -23.04 -0.53
CA THR A 116 -22.50 -23.42 -1.50
C THR A 116 -22.21 -22.27 -2.46
N GLN A 117 -23.22 -21.56 -2.95
CA GLN A 117 -23.04 -20.39 -3.83
C GLN A 117 -22.37 -19.23 -3.10
N LEU A 118 -22.78 -18.92 -1.88
CA LEU A 118 -22.15 -17.88 -1.04
C LEU A 118 -20.69 -18.22 -0.76
N THR A 119 -20.39 -19.47 -0.47
CA THR A 119 -19.03 -19.97 -0.27
C THR A 119 -18.20 -19.83 -1.56
N SER A 120 -18.75 -20.17 -2.73
CA SER A 120 -18.07 -19.93 -4.01
C SER A 120 -17.79 -18.44 -4.21
N GLN A 121 -18.76 -17.57 -3.97
CA GLN A 121 -18.62 -16.13 -4.15
C GLN A 121 -17.57 -15.53 -3.22
N ILE A 122 -17.51 -15.95 -1.96
CA ILE A 122 -16.45 -15.56 -1.02
C ILE A 122 -15.07 -15.98 -1.58
N SER A 123 -14.97 -17.19 -2.12
CA SER A 123 -13.73 -17.69 -2.74
C SER A 123 -13.30 -16.81 -3.92
N ASP A 124 -14.25 -16.37 -4.72
CA ASP A 124 -14.01 -15.52 -5.89
C ASP A 124 -13.57 -14.11 -5.48
N ILE A 125 -14.17 -13.51 -4.45
CA ILE A 125 -13.72 -12.21 -3.93
C ILE A 125 -12.27 -12.30 -3.42
N VAL A 126 -11.95 -13.35 -2.65
CA VAL A 126 -10.59 -13.54 -2.10
C VAL A 126 -9.55 -13.72 -3.23
N THR A 127 -9.90 -14.41 -4.32
CA THR A 127 -8.96 -14.71 -5.41
C THR A 127 -8.86 -13.62 -6.47
N ASN A 128 -9.96 -12.89 -6.73
CA ASN A 128 -10.03 -11.90 -7.80
C ASN A 128 -9.81 -10.45 -7.35
N THR A 129 -9.87 -10.14 -6.05
CA THR A 129 -9.64 -8.76 -5.57
C THR A 129 -8.17 -8.37 -5.73
N LYS A 130 -7.93 -7.39 -6.60
CA LYS A 130 -6.61 -6.87 -6.94
C LYS A 130 -6.59 -5.36 -6.84
N TYR A 131 -5.50 -4.81 -6.33
CA TYR A 131 -5.19 -3.39 -6.38
C TYR A 131 -3.97 -3.18 -7.27
N ASN A 132 -4.09 -2.36 -8.30
CA ASN A 132 -3.02 -2.10 -9.26
C ASN A 132 -2.35 -3.41 -9.80
N GLY A 133 -3.17 -4.42 -10.10
CA GLY A 133 -2.72 -5.73 -10.58
C GLY A 133 -2.17 -6.69 -9.51
N VAL A 134 -1.97 -6.23 -8.27
CA VAL A 134 -1.50 -7.05 -7.15
C VAL A 134 -2.69 -7.61 -6.38
N ALA A 135 -2.78 -8.94 -6.26
CA ALA A 135 -3.81 -9.58 -5.44
C ALA A 135 -3.71 -9.12 -3.98
N LEU A 136 -4.83 -8.78 -3.35
CA LEU A 136 -4.81 -8.29 -1.96
C LEU A 136 -4.79 -9.42 -0.94
N PHE A 137 -5.43 -10.54 -1.26
CA PHE A 137 -5.61 -11.66 -0.36
C PHE A 137 -4.88 -12.91 -0.84
N SER A 138 -4.63 -13.82 0.09
CA SER A 138 -4.11 -15.16 -0.17
C SER A 138 -4.86 -16.15 0.70
N ARG A 139 -5.05 -17.38 0.21
CA ARG A 139 -5.75 -18.44 0.93
C ARG A 139 -4.83 -19.23 1.88
N THR A 140 -3.52 -19.17 1.65
CA THR A 140 -2.56 -20.12 2.22
C THR A 140 -1.55 -19.47 3.15
N ALA A 141 -1.23 -18.19 2.92
CA ALA A 141 -0.20 -17.49 3.69
C ALA A 141 -0.62 -16.04 3.96
N GLU A 142 -0.13 -15.48 5.07
CA GLU A 142 -0.20 -14.04 5.33
C GLU A 142 0.47 -13.29 4.17
N LYS A 143 -0.19 -12.24 3.69
CA LYS A 143 0.36 -11.36 2.68
C LYS A 143 0.81 -10.06 3.34
N THR A 144 2.11 -9.83 3.33
CA THR A 144 2.71 -8.58 3.79
C THR A 144 3.01 -7.69 2.58
N THR A 145 2.48 -6.48 2.56
CA THR A 145 2.84 -5.43 1.60
C THR A 145 3.57 -4.33 2.35
N SER A 146 4.86 -4.18 2.08
CA SER A 146 5.71 -3.16 2.72
C SER A 146 5.69 -1.87 1.92
N LEU A 147 5.27 -0.77 2.53
CA LEU A 147 5.28 0.56 1.92
C LEU A 147 6.41 1.40 2.49
N GLN A 148 7.22 1.97 1.60
CA GLN A 148 8.27 2.92 1.96
C GLN A 148 7.64 4.28 2.24
N VAL A 149 7.61 4.68 3.52
CA VAL A 149 6.96 5.92 4.00
C VAL A 149 7.92 6.94 4.60
N GLY A 150 9.23 6.67 4.56
CA GLY A 150 10.26 7.65 4.92
C GLY A 150 11.33 7.84 3.84
N SER A 151 12.24 8.79 4.08
CA SER A 151 13.32 9.12 3.16
C SER A 151 14.52 8.17 3.27
N ASN A 152 14.65 7.42 4.38
CA ASN A 152 15.77 6.53 4.60
C ASN A 152 15.41 5.08 4.27
N ALA A 153 16.40 4.29 3.88
CA ALA A 153 16.21 2.86 3.66
C ALA A 153 15.78 2.19 4.98
N GLY A 154 14.60 1.56 4.98
CA GLY A 154 14.06 0.87 6.16
C GLY A 154 12.88 1.55 6.83
N ASP A 155 12.59 2.82 6.49
CA ASP A 155 11.39 3.52 6.96
C ASP A 155 10.14 2.98 6.25
N LYS A 156 9.71 1.78 6.65
CA LYS A 156 8.62 1.04 6.03
C LYS A 156 7.47 0.81 7.00
N VAL A 157 6.26 0.83 6.45
CA VAL A 157 5.05 0.37 7.12
C VAL A 157 4.59 -0.90 6.41
N ASP A 158 4.50 -1.98 7.19
CA ASP A 158 4.04 -3.27 6.70
C ASP A 158 2.53 -3.40 6.92
N ILE A 159 1.79 -3.53 5.81
CA ILE A 159 0.38 -3.92 5.85
C ILE A 159 0.33 -5.44 5.78
N LYS A 160 -0.20 -6.06 6.84
CA LYS A 160 -0.35 -7.51 6.94
C LYS A 160 -1.81 -7.90 6.80
N ILE A 161 -2.09 -8.73 5.80
CA ILE A 161 -3.41 -9.29 5.57
C ILE A 161 -3.32 -10.79 5.81
N ALA A 162 -4.07 -11.27 6.80
CA ALA A 162 -4.09 -12.68 7.19
C ALA A 162 -4.58 -13.57 6.04
N ALA A 163 -4.18 -14.85 6.08
CA ALA A 163 -4.66 -15.83 5.12
C ALA A 163 -6.17 -16.06 5.28
N LEU A 164 -6.91 -15.97 4.17
CA LEU A 164 -8.36 -16.15 4.11
C LEU A 164 -8.73 -17.52 3.54
N GLY A 165 -8.22 -18.59 4.15
CA GLY A 165 -8.65 -19.94 3.83
C GLY A 165 -10.02 -20.24 4.44
N PHE A 166 -10.91 -20.97 3.76
CA PHE A 166 -12.23 -21.32 4.32
C PHE A 166 -12.15 -22.02 5.68
N ASN A 167 -11.12 -22.85 5.90
CA ASN A 167 -10.89 -23.51 7.19
C ASN A 167 -10.44 -22.52 8.29
N ALA A 168 -9.80 -21.41 7.91
CA ALA A 168 -9.42 -20.33 8.82
C ALA A 168 -10.59 -19.36 9.09
N ILE A 169 -11.50 -19.19 8.12
CA ILE A 169 -12.67 -18.30 8.21
C ILE A 169 -13.82 -18.93 9.02
N LEU A 170 -14.08 -20.23 8.83
CA LEU A 170 -15.21 -20.92 9.47
C LEU A 170 -14.88 -21.44 10.87
N GLY A 171 -13.61 -21.40 11.29
CA GLY A 171 -13.15 -21.99 12.54
C GLY A 171 -13.21 -23.52 12.46
N SER A 172 -12.04 -24.15 12.36
CA SER A 172 -11.79 -25.57 12.66
C SER A 172 -12.95 -26.56 12.43
N SER A 173 -12.90 -27.26 11.30
CA SER A 173 -13.31 -28.67 11.12
C SER A 173 -14.76 -29.13 11.35
N ASP A 174 -15.64 -28.41 12.05
CA ASP A 174 -16.94 -28.97 12.48
C ASP A 174 -18.09 -28.73 11.48
N TYR A 175 -18.00 -27.74 10.60
CA TYR A 175 -19.09 -27.42 9.65
C TYR A 175 -18.93 -28.06 8.26
N VAL A 176 -17.74 -28.57 7.92
CA VAL A 176 -17.47 -29.20 6.61
C VAL A 176 -17.52 -30.73 6.66
N ALA A 177 -17.42 -31.34 7.85
CA ALA A 177 -17.57 -32.79 8.01
C ALA A 177 -18.97 -33.29 7.58
N ALA A 178 -19.99 -32.44 7.65
CA ALA A 178 -21.32 -32.80 7.19
C ALA A 178 -21.39 -33.03 5.67
N SER A 179 -20.59 -32.34 4.83
CA SER A 179 -20.67 -32.53 3.37
C SER A 179 -19.85 -33.71 2.84
N SER A 180 -18.79 -34.12 3.55
CA SER A 180 -18.02 -35.33 3.21
C SER A 180 -18.78 -36.62 3.55
N ASP A 181 -19.60 -36.61 4.61
CA ASP A 181 -20.39 -37.78 5.01
C ASP A 181 -21.58 -38.04 4.06
N TYR A 182 -22.20 -37.01 3.48
CA TYR A 182 -23.26 -37.20 2.48
C TYR A 182 -22.73 -37.72 1.13
N ALA A 183 -21.50 -37.34 0.73
CA ALA A 183 -20.88 -37.87 -0.49
C ALA A 183 -20.55 -39.37 -0.34
N ALA A 184 -20.03 -39.78 0.82
CA ALA A 184 -19.75 -41.19 1.13
C ALA A 184 -21.03 -42.04 1.32
N ALA A 185 -22.08 -41.49 1.94
CA ALA A 185 -23.35 -42.20 2.10
C ALA A 185 -24.06 -42.45 0.76
N SER A 186 -23.91 -41.55 -0.23
CA SER A 186 -24.50 -41.74 -1.56
C SER A 186 -23.80 -42.82 -2.40
N SER A 187 -22.50 -43.06 -2.19
CA SER A 187 -21.77 -44.14 -2.88
C SER A 187 -22.11 -45.52 -2.31
N ASP A 188 -22.35 -45.62 -1.00
CA ASP A 188 -22.71 -46.90 -0.36
C ASP A 188 -24.14 -47.36 -0.71
N TYR A 189 -25.10 -46.43 -0.87
CA TYR A 189 -26.45 -46.78 -1.36
C TYR A 189 -26.46 -47.19 -2.84
N ALA A 190 -25.56 -46.65 -3.67
CA ALA A 190 -25.43 -47.07 -5.07
C ALA A 190 -24.82 -48.48 -5.19
N ALA A 191 -23.94 -48.88 -4.28
CA ALA A 191 -23.34 -50.22 -4.25
C ALA A 191 -24.28 -51.30 -3.65
N ALA A 192 -25.16 -50.93 -2.72
CA ALA A 192 -26.09 -51.87 -2.07
C ALA A 192 -27.37 -52.19 -2.87
N SER A 193 -27.61 -51.55 -4.01
CA SER A 193 -28.78 -51.81 -4.89
C SER A 193 -28.45 -52.63 -6.14
N SER A 194 -27.21 -53.12 -6.26
CA SER A 194 -26.72 -53.89 -7.41
C SER A 194 -26.41 -55.36 -7.14
N ASP A 195 -26.83 -55.92 -5.99
CA ASP A 195 -26.81 -57.36 -5.69
C ASP A 195 -28.22 -57.89 -5.37
#